data_AF-A0A9P7GB83-F1
#
_entry.id   AF-A0A9P7GB83-F1
#
_cell.length_a   1.000
_cell.length_b   1.000
_cell.length_c   1.000
_cell.angle_alpha   90.00
_cell.angle_beta   90.00
_cell.angle_gamma   90.00
#
_symmetry.space_group_name_H-M   'P 1'
#
loop_
_entity.id
_entity.type
_entity.pdbx_description
1 polymer ?
#
loop_
_entity_poly.entity_id
_entity_poly.type
_entity_poly.pdbx_seq_one_letter_code
_entity_poly.pdbx_strand_id
1 'polypeptide(L)'
;MSKIQQPSNQIKLTNVSIVRLKKGGKRFEVACYKNKVQEWRTGVETNLDDVLQISNVFVNVSKGEVAKAGDLQKAFSTSDVHSVVKEILKKGEVQVGEKERDHDLTALRKEIATLVAEKCVEPETQRPYPVSMIEKAMAEAGYSAKQNKTAKSQVSECIKLLQSDSSLPIQRARMRVRVSMPTADSKRLREKIIEGAEKVEDDETGKDEWEVVSSE
;
A
#
# COMPACT_ATOMS: atom_id res chain seq x y z
N MET A 1 47.45 9.80 -29.30
CA MET A 1 46.17 10.38 -28.87
C MET A 1 46.37 11.01 -27.50
N SER A 2 46.23 12.33 -27.40
CA SER A 2 46.42 13.10 -26.17
C SER A 2 45.43 12.64 -25.10
N LYS A 3 45.93 12.17 -23.95
CA LYS A 3 45.11 11.89 -22.76
C LYS A 3 44.64 13.22 -22.18
N ILE A 4 43.35 13.53 -22.38
CA ILE A 4 42.71 14.70 -21.77
C ILE A 4 42.65 14.45 -20.25
N GLN A 5 43.46 15.17 -19.48
CA GLN A 5 43.51 15.12 -18.00
C GLN A 5 42.44 16.04 -17.37
N GLN A 6 41.25 16.13 -17.96
CA GLN A 6 40.12 16.81 -17.35
C GLN A 6 39.17 15.76 -16.78
N PRO A 7 38.65 15.93 -15.55
CA PRO A 7 37.58 15.07 -15.08
C PRO A 7 36.43 15.14 -16.09
N SER A 8 35.82 14.00 -16.43
CA SER A 8 34.70 14.03 -17.37
C SER A 8 33.63 14.94 -16.79
N ASN A 9 33.15 15.93 -17.55
CA ASN A 9 32.03 16.81 -17.20
C ASN A 9 30.71 16.02 -17.16
N GLN A 10 30.64 14.98 -16.32
CA GLN A 10 29.45 14.17 -16.12
C GLN A 10 28.73 14.66 -14.87
N ILE A 11 27.70 15.47 -15.09
CA ILE A 11 26.80 15.90 -14.03
C ILE A 11 25.91 14.71 -13.68
N LYS A 12 26.15 14.09 -12.52
CA LYS A 12 25.26 13.07 -11.98
C LYS A 12 24.16 13.77 -11.19
N LEU A 13 22.94 13.66 -11.69
CA LEU A 13 21.75 14.06 -10.97
C LEU A 13 21.62 13.19 -9.70
N THR A 14 21.92 13.77 -8.53
CA THR A 14 21.80 13.10 -7.23
C THR A 14 20.40 13.33 -6.66
N ASN A 15 19.82 12.29 -6.03
CA ASN A 15 18.53 12.35 -5.33
C ASN A 15 17.30 12.75 -6.18
N VAL A 16 17.23 12.25 -7.42
CA VAL A 16 16.09 12.51 -8.33
C VAL A 16 15.11 11.34 -8.30
N SER A 17 13.82 11.65 -8.24
CA SER A 17 12.75 10.70 -8.53
C SER A 17 12.32 10.86 -9.99
N ILE A 18 12.16 9.74 -10.69
CA ILE A 18 11.80 9.73 -12.10
C ILE A 18 10.34 9.33 -12.21
N VAL A 19 9.52 10.19 -12.80
CA VAL A 19 8.14 9.84 -13.15
C VAL A 19 8.11 9.45 -14.62
N ARG A 20 7.67 8.22 -14.91
CA ARG A 20 7.63 7.64 -16.26
C ARG A 20 6.19 7.54 -16.77
N LEU A 21 5.97 7.95 -18.01
CA LEU A 21 4.74 7.70 -18.74
C LEU A 21 5.04 7.13 -20.12
N LYS A 22 4.40 6.01 -20.48
CA LYS A 22 4.48 5.45 -21.84
C LYS A 22 3.22 5.86 -22.62
N LYS A 23 3.38 6.67 -23.66
CA LYS A 23 2.28 7.17 -24.49
C LYS A 23 2.73 7.26 -25.95
N GLY A 24 1.87 6.87 -26.89
CA GLY A 24 2.18 6.93 -28.33
C GLY A 24 3.41 6.11 -28.75
N GLY A 25 3.65 4.97 -28.09
CA GLY A 25 4.79 4.09 -28.38
C GLY A 25 6.15 4.59 -27.86
N LYS A 26 6.22 5.81 -27.29
CA LYS A 26 7.43 6.39 -26.70
C LYS A 26 7.33 6.46 -25.18
N ARG A 27 8.49 6.53 -24.53
CA ARG A 27 8.62 6.74 -23.08
C ARG A 27 8.96 8.20 -22.84
N PHE A 28 8.28 8.80 -21.89
CA PHE A 28 8.53 10.15 -21.41
C PHE A 28 8.81 10.08 -19.91
N GLU A 29 9.83 10.81 -19.48
CA GLU A 29 10.33 10.81 -18.13
C GLU A 29 10.51 12.26 -17.65
N VAL A 30 10.20 12.50 -16.39
CA VAL A 30 10.35 13.82 -15.75
C VAL A 30 11.14 13.67 -14.46
N ALA A 31 12.08 14.59 -14.25
CA ALA A 31 12.93 14.66 -13.08
C ALA A 31 12.26 15.49 -11.97
N CYS A 32 11.87 14.83 -10.88
CA CYS A 32 11.17 15.45 -9.75
C CYS A 32 11.95 15.26 -8.45
N TYR A 33 11.68 16.11 -7.46
CA TYR A 33 12.11 15.87 -6.09
C TYR A 33 11.32 14.71 -5.47
N LYS A 34 11.99 13.86 -4.70
CA LYS A 34 11.45 12.58 -4.19
C LYS A 34 10.16 12.71 -3.38
N ASN A 35 10.10 13.63 -2.42
CA ASN A 35 8.95 13.76 -1.52
C ASN A 35 7.77 14.49 -2.17
N LYS A 36 8.06 15.38 -3.12
CA LYS A 36 7.08 16.30 -3.70
C LYS A 36 6.13 15.66 -4.70
N VAL A 37 6.49 14.52 -5.29
CA VAL A 37 5.60 13.83 -6.24
C VAL A 37 4.34 13.31 -5.55
N GLN A 38 4.44 12.84 -4.31
CA GLN A 38 3.28 12.38 -3.54
C GLN A 38 2.42 13.58 -3.11
N GLU A 39 3.04 14.66 -2.64
CA GLU A 39 2.36 15.91 -2.25
C GLU A 39 1.60 16.54 -3.42
N TRP A 40 2.16 16.48 -4.63
CA TRP A 40 1.48 16.93 -5.85
C TRP A 40 0.22 16.10 -6.17
N ARG A 41 0.25 14.79 -5.88
CA ARG A 41 -0.90 13.89 -6.10
C ARG A 41 -1.99 14.07 -5.06
N THR A 42 -1.62 14.36 -3.82
CA THR A 42 -2.56 14.67 -2.75
C THR A 42 -3.10 16.10 -2.86
N GLY A 43 -2.46 16.96 -3.66
CA GLY A 43 -2.89 18.33 -3.95
C GLY A 43 -2.42 19.35 -2.91
N VAL A 44 -1.40 19.02 -2.12
CA VAL A 44 -0.85 19.89 -1.08
C VAL A 44 0.03 20.99 -1.68
N GLU A 45 0.84 20.66 -2.69
CA GLU A 45 1.62 21.63 -3.47
C GLU A 45 0.97 21.86 -4.85
N THR A 46 0.81 23.12 -5.25
CA THR A 46 0.21 23.51 -6.55
C THR A 46 1.21 24.14 -7.52
N ASN A 47 2.43 24.46 -7.08
CA ASN A 47 3.47 25.02 -7.92
C ASN A 47 4.32 23.92 -8.57
N LEU A 48 4.44 23.94 -9.89
CA LEU A 48 5.21 22.94 -10.65
C LEU A 48 6.71 23.11 -10.49
N ASP A 49 7.19 24.35 -10.41
CA ASP A 49 8.62 24.64 -10.33
C ASP A 49 9.25 24.12 -9.02
N ASP A 50 8.43 24.03 -7.97
CA ASP A 50 8.83 23.51 -6.68
C ASP A 50 8.94 21.97 -6.68
N VAL A 51 8.14 21.28 -7.48
CA VAL A 51 8.10 19.81 -7.59
C VAL A 51 9.19 19.28 -8.53
N LEU A 52 9.46 20.04 -9.59
CA LEU A 52 10.37 19.66 -10.66
C LEU A 52 11.79 20.14 -10.38
N GLN A 53 12.79 19.32 -10.69
CA GLN A 53 14.17 19.80 -10.69
C GLN A 53 14.52 20.57 -11.96
N ILE A 54 13.98 20.08 -13.09
CA ILE A 54 14.18 20.66 -14.41
C ILE A 54 12.82 20.64 -15.10
N SER A 55 12.38 21.79 -15.59
CA SER A 55 11.09 22.00 -16.27
C SER A 55 11.05 21.43 -17.70
N ASN A 56 11.86 20.42 -18.02
CA ASN A 56 11.91 19.75 -19.33
C ASN A 56 11.45 18.29 -19.26
N VAL A 57 10.88 17.81 -20.37
CA VAL A 57 10.48 16.41 -20.54
C VAL A 57 11.60 15.64 -21.25
N PHE A 58 11.99 14.51 -20.69
CA PHE A 58 13.05 13.65 -21.21
C PHE A 58 12.47 12.37 -21.82
N VAL A 59 13.19 11.76 -22.76
CA VAL A 59 12.99 10.35 -23.14
C VAL A 59 13.67 9.44 -22.12
N ASN A 60 14.82 9.89 -21.61
CA ASN A 60 15.58 9.20 -20.57
C ASN A 60 16.31 10.21 -19.68
N VAL A 61 15.93 10.30 -18.40
CA VAL A 61 16.52 11.23 -17.44
C VAL A 61 17.97 10.86 -17.11
N SER A 62 18.28 9.57 -16.97
CA SER A 62 19.63 9.09 -16.64
C SER A 62 20.66 9.41 -17.73
N LYS A 63 20.23 9.49 -18.99
CA LYS A 63 21.06 9.86 -20.14
C LYS A 63 20.97 11.34 -20.51
N GLY A 64 20.05 12.10 -19.91
CA GLY A 64 19.79 13.50 -20.24
C GLY A 64 19.21 13.70 -21.65
N GLU A 65 18.55 12.69 -22.22
CA GLU A 65 17.99 12.76 -23.58
C GLU A 65 16.64 13.49 -23.56
N VAL A 66 16.58 14.71 -24.09
CA VAL A 66 15.36 15.55 -24.11
C VAL A 66 14.39 15.09 -25.21
N ALA A 67 13.09 15.11 -24.91
CA ALA A 67 12.06 14.78 -25.89
C ALA A 67 11.93 15.89 -26.95
N LYS A 68 11.86 15.50 -28.24
CA LYS A 68 11.66 16.45 -29.34
C LYS A 68 10.22 16.97 -29.32
N ALA A 69 10.03 18.25 -29.66
CA ALA A 69 8.69 18.87 -29.72
C ALA A 69 7.71 18.13 -30.63
N GLY A 70 8.19 17.59 -31.76
CA GLY A 70 7.35 16.79 -32.67
C GLY A 70 6.84 15.48 -32.07
N ASP A 71 7.57 14.90 -31.11
CA ASP A 71 7.16 13.69 -30.40
C ASP A 71 6.15 13.99 -29.29
N LEU A 72 6.32 15.13 -28.62
CA LEU A 72 5.36 15.64 -27.65
C LEU A 72 4.01 15.94 -28.33
N GLN A 73 4.03 16.61 -29.48
CA GLN A 73 2.82 16.91 -30.25
C GLN A 73 2.08 15.63 -30.67
N LYS A 74 2.79 14.59 -31.12
CA LYS A 74 2.17 13.31 -31.53
C LYS A 74 1.59 12.52 -30.35
N ALA A 75 2.24 12.55 -29.19
CA ALA A 75 1.82 11.76 -28.04
C ALA A 75 0.77 12.47 -27.16
N PHE A 76 0.88 13.79 -27.01
CA PHE A 76 0.07 14.59 -26.09
C PHE A 76 -0.88 15.56 -26.80
N SER A 77 -0.83 15.66 -28.14
CA SER A 77 -1.58 16.65 -28.94
C SER A 77 -1.29 18.11 -28.59
N THR A 78 -0.25 18.36 -27.79
CA THR A 78 0.13 19.67 -27.27
C THR A 78 1.65 19.83 -27.31
N SER A 79 2.11 21.04 -27.62
CA SER A 79 3.52 21.42 -27.66
C SER A 79 4.02 22.08 -26.38
N ASP A 80 3.11 22.50 -25.50
CA ASP A 80 3.45 23.13 -24.23
C ASP A 80 3.97 22.12 -23.21
N VAL A 81 5.19 22.36 -22.73
CA VAL A 81 5.90 21.49 -21.80
C VAL A 81 5.20 21.41 -20.45
N HIS A 82 4.65 22.53 -19.94
CA HIS A 82 3.98 22.55 -18.62
C HIS A 82 2.72 21.68 -18.61
N SER A 83 1.89 21.76 -19.65
CA SER A 83 0.71 20.91 -19.80
C SER A 83 1.05 19.41 -19.84
N VAL A 84 2.12 19.06 -20.55
CA VAL A 84 2.60 17.67 -20.66
C VAL A 84 3.11 17.18 -19.32
N VAL A 85 3.89 17.98 -18.60
CA VAL A 85 4.39 17.62 -17.27
C VAL A 85 3.24 17.39 -16.28
N LYS A 86 2.19 18.23 -16.31
CA LYS A 86 0.98 18.01 -15.49
C LYS A 86 0.33 16.67 -15.81
N GLU A 87 0.23 16.28 -17.08
CA GLU A 87 -0.33 14.98 -17.46
C GLU A 87 0.57 13.82 -17.02
N ILE A 88 1.88 13.94 -17.17
CA ILE A 88 2.86 12.93 -16.73
C ILE A 88 2.84 12.76 -15.21
N LEU A 89 2.75 13.82 -14.43
CA LEU A 89 2.68 13.73 -12.96
C LEU A 89 1.41 13.03 -12.47
N LYS A 90 0.28 13.27 -13.16
CA LYS A 90 -1.03 12.68 -12.83
C LYS A 90 -1.16 11.21 -13.24
N LYS A 91 -0.76 10.87 -14.48
CA LYS A 91 -0.96 9.52 -15.06
C LYS A 91 0.29 8.64 -15.03
N GLY A 92 1.47 9.23 -14.83
CA GLY A 92 2.73 8.52 -14.84
C GLY A 92 2.92 7.64 -13.61
N GLU A 93 3.83 6.70 -13.71
CA GLU A 93 4.26 5.86 -12.61
C GLU A 93 5.56 6.41 -12.03
N VAL A 94 5.63 6.49 -10.69
CA VAL A 94 6.85 6.93 -10.01
C VAL A 94 7.80 5.75 -9.97
N GLN A 95 8.99 5.93 -10.53
CA GLN A 95 10.06 4.94 -10.39
C GLN A 95 10.71 5.11 -9.03
N VAL A 96 10.24 4.30 -8.07
CA VAL A 96 10.81 4.25 -6.72
C VAL A 96 12.20 3.62 -6.78
N GLY A 97 13.15 4.19 -6.04
CA GLY A 97 14.49 3.63 -5.89
C GLY A 97 14.47 2.28 -5.17
N GLU A 98 15.51 1.46 -5.36
CA GLU A 98 15.62 0.14 -4.74
C GLU A 98 15.57 0.22 -3.20
N LYS A 99 16.38 1.11 -2.61
CA LYS A 99 16.42 1.33 -1.15
C LYS A 99 15.10 1.82 -0.56
N GLU A 100 14.39 2.69 -1.28
CA GLU A 100 13.09 3.21 -0.86
C GLU A 100 12.04 2.11 -0.93
N ARG A 101 12.05 1.31 -2.02
CA ARG A 101 11.18 0.14 -2.15
C ARG A 101 11.39 -0.85 -1.01
N ASP A 102 12.64 -1.11 -0.62
CA ASP A 102 12.97 -2.02 0.48
C ASP A 102 12.49 -1.47 1.82
N HIS A 103 12.65 -0.17 2.05
CA HIS A 103 12.13 0.49 3.25
C HIS A 103 10.60 0.40 3.33
N ASP A 104 9.91 0.75 2.24
CA ASP A 104 8.45 0.70 2.17
C ASP A 104 7.92 -0.74 2.32
N LEU A 105 8.61 -1.72 1.73
CA LEU A 105 8.25 -3.13 1.86
C LEU A 105 8.49 -3.65 3.28
N THR A 106 9.56 -3.21 3.95
CA THR A 106 9.85 -3.54 5.35
C THR A 106 8.82 -2.90 6.28
N ALA A 107 8.47 -1.63 6.06
CA ALA A 107 7.44 -0.93 6.81
C ALA A 107 6.07 -1.60 6.65
N LEU A 108 5.68 -1.93 5.41
CA LEU A 108 4.43 -2.63 5.10
C LEU A 108 4.42 -4.03 5.74
N ARG A 109 5.53 -4.77 5.69
CA ARG A 109 5.65 -6.08 6.34
C ARG A 109 5.46 -5.98 7.86
N LYS A 110 6.04 -4.96 8.50
CA LYS A 110 5.90 -4.72 9.93
C LYS A 110 4.47 -4.28 10.32
N GLU A 111 3.83 -3.48 9.47
CA GLU A 111 2.42 -3.10 9.63
C GLU A 111 1.52 -4.34 9.55
N ILE A 112 1.72 -5.20 8.54
CA ILE A 112 0.98 -6.45 8.39
C ILE A 112 1.20 -7.36 9.60
N ALA A 113 2.44 -7.52 10.07
CA ALA A 113 2.74 -8.35 11.24
C ALA A 113 2.02 -7.84 12.50
N THR A 114 1.98 -6.53 12.72
CA THR A 114 1.23 -5.90 13.81
C THR A 114 -0.27 -6.21 13.71
N LEU A 115 -0.86 -6.01 12.52
CA LEU A 115 -2.28 -6.27 12.29
C LEU A 115 -2.66 -7.76 12.38
N VAL A 116 -1.74 -8.65 12.03
CA VAL A 116 -1.93 -10.11 12.21
C VAL A 116 -1.87 -10.45 13.71
N ALA A 117 -0.94 -9.85 14.47
CA ALA A 117 -0.82 -10.07 15.91
C ALA A 117 -2.09 -9.68 16.67
N GLU A 118 -2.71 -8.56 16.30
CA GLU A 118 -3.97 -8.11 16.91
C GLU A 118 -5.15 -9.07 16.65
N LYS A 119 -5.12 -9.82 15.54
CA LYS A 119 -6.23 -10.67 15.10
C LYS A 119 -6.02 -12.16 15.37
N CYS A 120 -4.84 -12.55 15.83
CA CYS A 120 -4.45 -13.95 15.94
C CYS A 120 -4.12 -14.32 17.38
N VAL A 121 -4.62 -15.48 17.80
CA VAL A 121 -4.37 -16.06 19.11
C VAL A 121 -3.94 -17.52 18.97
N GLU A 122 -3.23 -17.99 19.98
CA GLU A 122 -2.94 -19.40 20.15
C GLU A 122 -4.22 -20.17 20.54
N PRO A 123 -4.56 -21.29 19.87
CA PRO A 123 -5.78 -22.06 20.17
C PRO A 123 -5.84 -22.60 21.59
N GLU A 124 -4.70 -23.00 22.16
CA GLU A 124 -4.65 -23.64 23.49
C GLU A 124 -4.67 -22.63 24.63
N THR A 125 -3.89 -21.55 24.53
CA THR A 125 -3.72 -20.59 25.63
C THR A 125 -4.60 -19.35 25.49
N GLN A 126 -5.20 -19.14 24.31
CA GLN A 126 -5.93 -17.93 23.92
C GLN A 126 -5.12 -16.63 24.07
N ARG A 127 -3.78 -16.74 24.14
CA ARG A 127 -2.88 -15.59 24.26
C ARG A 127 -2.53 -15.04 22.87
N PRO A 128 -2.38 -13.72 22.73
CA PRO A 128 -1.90 -13.12 21.50
C PRO A 128 -0.41 -13.41 21.29
N TYR A 129 -0.01 -13.62 20.03
CA TYR A 129 1.39 -13.79 19.66
C TYR A 129 2.13 -12.44 19.62
N PRO A 130 3.39 -12.38 20.07
CA PRO A 130 4.19 -11.18 19.88
C PRO A 130 4.51 -10.97 18.39
N VAL A 131 4.60 -9.71 17.97
CA VAL A 131 4.84 -9.33 16.56
C VAL A 131 6.10 -9.98 15.99
N SER A 132 7.16 -10.14 16.80
CA SER A 132 8.42 -10.76 16.39
C SER A 132 8.30 -12.25 16.04
N MET A 133 7.37 -12.98 16.66
CA MET A 133 7.10 -14.39 16.30
C MET A 133 6.39 -14.47 14.95
N ILE A 134 5.47 -13.54 14.69
CA ILE A 134 4.73 -13.48 13.43
C ILE A 134 5.64 -13.03 12.28
N GLU A 135 6.56 -12.09 12.52
CA GLU A 135 7.55 -11.69 11.51
C GLU A 135 8.44 -12.86 11.05
N LYS A 136 8.83 -13.72 12.01
CA LYS A 136 9.58 -14.98 11.75
C LYS A 136 8.71 -15.99 11.01
N ALA A 137 7.48 -16.21 11.47
CA ALA A 137 6.54 -17.12 10.82
C ALA A 137 6.25 -16.70 9.36
N MET A 138 6.11 -15.39 9.12
CA MET A 138 5.97 -14.83 7.76
C MET A 138 7.24 -15.02 6.92
N ALA A 139 8.43 -15.00 7.54
CA ALA A 139 9.69 -15.28 6.86
C ALA A 139 9.79 -16.75 6.44
N GLU A 140 9.45 -17.65 7.36
CA GLU A 140 9.46 -19.11 7.16
C GLU A 140 8.45 -19.55 6.10
N ALA A 141 7.25 -18.96 6.13
CA ALA A 141 6.22 -19.21 5.13
C ALA A 141 6.51 -18.52 3.78
N GLY A 142 7.60 -17.75 3.66
CA GLY A 142 7.99 -17.10 2.41
C GLY A 142 7.01 -16.02 1.94
N TYR A 143 6.28 -15.37 2.85
CA TYR A 143 5.28 -14.37 2.46
C TYR A 143 5.94 -13.11 1.88
N SER A 144 5.51 -12.72 0.68
CA SER A 144 5.98 -11.51 0.00
C SER A 144 4.89 -10.43 -0.01
N ALA A 145 5.14 -9.33 0.70
CA ALA A 145 4.23 -8.18 0.78
C ALA A 145 4.17 -7.42 -0.56
N LYS A 146 2.96 -7.03 -0.98
CA LYS A 146 2.70 -6.39 -2.27
C LYS A 146 2.27 -4.93 -2.09
N GLN A 147 3.05 -3.96 -2.57
CA GLN A 147 2.72 -2.53 -2.41
C GLN A 147 1.40 -2.10 -3.11
N ASN A 148 0.93 -2.85 -4.11
CA ASN A 148 -0.29 -2.51 -4.86
C ASN A 148 -1.59 -2.86 -4.13
N LYS A 149 -1.54 -3.63 -3.03
CA LYS A 149 -2.72 -4.04 -2.26
C LYS A 149 -2.74 -3.32 -0.91
N THR A 150 -3.94 -3.08 -0.38
CA THR A 150 -4.08 -2.53 0.98
C THR A 150 -3.58 -3.53 2.03
N ALA A 151 -3.05 -3.02 3.15
CA ALA A 151 -2.56 -3.86 4.25
C ALA A 151 -3.64 -4.81 4.78
N LYS A 152 -4.90 -4.35 4.90
CA LYS A 152 -6.03 -5.19 5.37
C LYS A 152 -6.32 -6.39 4.48
N SER A 153 -6.27 -6.21 3.15
CA SER A 153 -6.45 -7.32 2.21
C SER A 153 -5.28 -8.30 2.27
N GLN A 154 -4.07 -7.80 2.52
CA GLN A 154 -2.89 -8.64 2.67
C GLN A 154 -2.92 -9.45 3.96
N VAL A 155 -3.45 -8.89 5.06
CA VAL A 155 -3.56 -9.59 6.35
C VAL A 155 -4.41 -10.86 6.24
N SER A 156 -5.54 -10.83 5.53
CA SER A 156 -6.37 -12.04 5.38
C SER A 156 -5.69 -13.11 4.51
N GLU A 157 -4.94 -12.71 3.49
CA GLU A 157 -4.10 -13.61 2.69
C GLU A 157 -2.95 -14.19 3.54
N CYS A 158 -2.30 -13.35 4.38
CA CYS A 158 -1.26 -13.78 5.31
C CYS A 158 -1.76 -14.82 6.29
N ILE A 159 -2.93 -14.60 6.92
CA ILE A 159 -3.47 -15.50 7.94
C ILE A 159 -3.73 -16.88 7.33
N LYS A 160 -4.31 -16.94 6.12
CA LYS A 160 -4.57 -18.22 5.42
C LYS A 160 -3.27 -18.97 5.09
N LEU A 161 -2.25 -18.22 4.66
CA LEU A 161 -0.95 -18.79 4.32
C LEU A 161 -0.20 -19.27 5.57
N LEU A 162 -0.24 -18.49 6.66
CA LEU A 162 0.30 -18.90 7.95
C LEU A 162 -0.43 -20.13 8.52
N GLN A 163 -1.74 -20.28 8.31
CA GLN A 163 -2.48 -21.46 8.75
C GLN A 163 -2.15 -22.74 7.96
N SER A 164 -1.71 -22.61 6.71
CA SER A 164 -1.41 -23.77 5.85
C SER A 164 0.06 -24.17 5.91
N ASP A 165 0.97 -23.20 5.95
CA ASP A 165 2.40 -23.44 5.75
C ASP A 165 3.24 -23.25 7.02
N SER A 166 2.70 -22.70 8.12
CA SER A 166 3.49 -22.44 9.32
C SER A 166 3.39 -23.54 10.38
N SER A 167 4.51 -23.76 11.06
CA SER A 167 4.67 -24.68 12.21
C SER A 167 3.94 -24.20 13.48
N LEU A 168 3.35 -22.99 13.45
CA LEU A 168 2.68 -22.36 14.57
C LEU A 168 1.16 -22.52 14.43
N PRO A 169 0.45 -23.04 15.45
CA PRO A 169 -1.00 -23.13 15.42
C PRO A 169 -1.60 -21.73 15.59
N ILE A 170 -2.04 -21.11 14.50
CA ILE A 170 -2.60 -19.75 14.52
C ILE A 170 -4.10 -19.79 14.25
N GLN A 171 -4.90 -19.33 15.21
CA GLN A 171 -6.34 -19.18 15.03
C GLN A 171 -6.73 -17.71 15.06
N ARG A 172 -7.67 -17.34 14.21
CA ARG A 172 -8.26 -16.01 14.22
C ARG A 172 -9.06 -15.82 15.50
N ALA A 173 -8.79 -14.75 16.23
CA ALA A 173 -9.54 -14.39 17.42
C ALA A 173 -11.00 -14.15 17.05
N ARG A 174 -11.91 -14.88 17.70
CA ARG A 174 -13.36 -14.66 17.62
C ARG A 174 -13.78 -13.85 18.83
N MET A 175 -14.53 -12.78 18.64
CA MET A 175 -15.06 -11.98 19.73
C MET A 175 -16.42 -12.53 20.14
N ARG A 176 -16.59 -12.88 21.42
CA ARG A 176 -17.91 -13.16 21.97
C ARG A 176 -18.52 -11.85 22.46
N VAL A 177 -19.66 -11.47 21.92
CA VAL A 177 -20.42 -10.28 22.30
C VAL A 177 -21.68 -10.74 23.01
N ARG A 178 -21.86 -10.32 24.27
CA ARG A 178 -23.12 -10.45 25.00
C ARG A 178 -23.96 -9.19 24.75
N VAL A 179 -25.16 -9.36 24.21
CA VAL A 179 -26.15 -8.30 24.06
C VAL A 179 -27.31 -8.61 24.99
N SER A 180 -27.57 -7.74 25.98
CA SER A 180 -28.81 -7.76 26.77
C SER A 180 -29.78 -6.72 26.22
N MET A 181 -31.02 -7.11 25.94
CA MET A 181 -32.07 -6.18 25.52
C MET A 181 -33.47 -6.55 26.05
N PRO A 182 -34.39 -5.57 26.17
CA PRO A 182 -35.77 -5.83 26.57
C PRO A 182 -36.57 -6.63 25.52
N THR A 183 -37.49 -7.48 25.99
CA THR A 183 -38.27 -8.45 25.19
C THR A 183 -39.13 -7.85 24.06
N ALA A 184 -39.40 -6.55 24.09
CA ALA A 184 -40.23 -5.84 23.10
C ALA A 184 -39.55 -5.70 21.73
N ASP A 185 -38.22 -5.51 21.69
CA ASP A 185 -37.45 -5.29 20.46
C ASP A 185 -36.68 -6.53 20.00
N SER A 186 -36.70 -7.61 20.80
CA SER A 186 -35.93 -8.83 20.57
C SER A 186 -36.19 -9.47 19.21
N LYS A 187 -37.44 -9.51 18.72
CA LYS A 187 -37.76 -10.17 17.45
C LYS A 187 -37.16 -9.47 16.23
N ARG A 188 -37.09 -8.13 16.23
CA ARG A 188 -36.59 -7.33 15.10
C ARG A 188 -35.06 -7.24 15.09
N LEU A 189 -34.46 -7.16 16.26
CA LEU A 189 -33.01 -7.07 16.40
C LEU A 189 -32.34 -8.45 16.31
N ARG A 190 -33.05 -9.53 16.65
CA ARG A 190 -32.57 -10.91 16.43
C ARG A 190 -32.23 -11.20 14.98
N GLU A 191 -33.08 -10.79 14.05
CA GLU A 191 -32.81 -10.97 12.60
C GLU A 191 -31.54 -10.22 12.17
N LYS A 192 -31.33 -9.00 12.66
CA LYS A 192 -30.14 -8.20 12.35
C LYS A 192 -28.86 -8.73 13.01
N ILE A 193 -28.98 -9.28 14.22
CA ILE A 193 -27.84 -9.85 14.95
C ILE A 193 -27.44 -11.18 14.32
N ILE A 194 -28.39 -12.03 13.93
CA ILE A 194 -28.10 -13.28 13.21
C ILE A 194 -27.49 -13.01 11.84
N GLU A 195 -27.92 -11.95 11.14
CA GLU A 195 -27.34 -11.54 9.86
C GLU A 195 -25.90 -10.99 10.00
N GLY A 196 -25.58 -10.39 11.15
CA GLY A 196 -24.23 -9.89 11.47
C GLY A 196 -23.30 -10.88 12.16
N ALA A 197 -23.83 -12.01 12.67
CA ALA A 197 -23.11 -12.97 13.49
C ALA A 197 -22.72 -14.23 12.72
N GLU A 198 -21.45 -14.66 12.82
CA GLU A 198 -20.99 -15.89 12.17
C GLU A 198 -21.44 -17.15 12.95
N LYS A 199 -21.62 -17.06 14.28
CA LYS A 199 -22.17 -18.14 15.10
C LYS A 199 -22.77 -17.64 16.41
N VAL A 200 -24.04 -17.95 16.68
CA VAL A 200 -24.72 -17.72 17.97
C VAL A 200 -24.45 -18.92 18.89
N GLU A 201 -23.85 -18.68 20.07
CA GLU A 201 -23.48 -19.73 21.02
C GLU A 201 -24.54 -19.99 22.09
N ASP A 202 -25.28 -18.96 22.52
CA ASP A 202 -26.36 -19.10 23.51
C ASP A 202 -27.49 -18.10 23.26
N ASP A 203 -28.74 -18.57 23.40
CA ASP A 203 -29.99 -17.81 23.28
C ASP A 203 -30.83 -18.13 24.54
N GLU A 204 -30.58 -17.39 25.63
CA GLU A 204 -31.36 -17.51 26.87
C GLU A 204 -32.40 -16.37 26.94
N THR A 205 -33.66 -16.77 27.09
CA THR A 205 -34.78 -15.84 27.28
C THR A 205 -35.15 -15.78 28.76
N GLY A 206 -34.73 -14.72 29.45
CA GLY A 206 -35.25 -14.36 30.77
C GLY A 206 -36.61 -13.66 30.67
N LYS A 207 -37.35 -13.56 31.78
CA LYS A 207 -38.71 -12.98 31.80
C LYS A 207 -38.78 -11.49 31.38
N ASP A 208 -37.69 -10.73 31.48
CA ASP A 208 -37.62 -9.32 31.08
C ASP A 208 -36.38 -8.95 30.24
N GLU A 209 -35.41 -9.86 30.07
CA GLU A 209 -34.18 -9.62 29.30
C GLU A 209 -33.88 -10.79 28.37
N TRP A 210 -33.53 -10.46 27.13
CA TRP A 210 -33.00 -11.41 26.13
C TRP A 210 -31.48 -11.27 26.08
N GLU A 211 -30.78 -12.36 26.37
CA GLU A 211 -29.31 -12.43 26.23
C GLU A 211 -28.95 -13.23 24.97
N VAL A 212 -28.15 -12.61 24.09
CA VAL A 212 -27.47 -13.34 23.00
C VAL A 212 -25.97 -13.25 23.19
N VAL A 213 -25.33 -14.40 23.20
CA VAL A 213 -23.88 -14.51 23.04
C VAL A 213 -23.59 -14.87 21.59
N SER A 214 -23.16 -13.89 20.82
CA SER A 214 -22.75 -14.07 19.43
C SER A 214 -21.24 -14.04 19.31
N SER A 215 -20.68 -14.92 18.49
CA SER A 215 -19.29 -14.85 18.06
C SER A 215 -19.17 -14.23 16.67
N GLU A 216 -18.32 -13.21 16.55
CA GLU A 216 -17.89 -12.56 15.29
C GLU A 216 -16.40 -12.78 15.04
#